data_AF-A0A290D263-F1
#
_entry.id   AF-A0A290D263-F1
#
_cell.length_a   1.000
_cell.length_b   1.000
_cell.length_c   1.000
_cell.angle_alpha   90.00
_cell.angle_beta   90.00
_cell.angle_gamma   90.00
#
_symmetry.space_group_name_H-M   'P 1'
#
loop_
_entity.id
_entity.type
_entity.pdbx_description
1 polymer ?
#
loop_
_entity_poly.entity_id
_entity_poly.type
_entity_poly.pdbx_seq_one_letter_code
_entity_poly.pdbx_strand_id
1 'polypeptide(L)'
;RPWWVKYREADNPTTEIDWSLMNRWDARQTAQAPGIQAKYLGADEIKKRYANVLTNKVKAITNDTPGQTLRDYALSSGAGYFMNLPYVTTFMGPQKVATPQSLSVPVWQGTPEENSRMLRSAVIFYGGGQVGFGVIDQKIKDKLVFTNHKGAANSIGFVENFPPPPALGKSYLFEDVEQGYEGATTFVLPSNKQLYEFCFTVPMSKDMFRTANESQIMYSANLSRYRLFGNIQNCIQEFIRSLGYTCYGYASP
;
A
#
# COMPACT_ATOMS: atom_id res chain seq x y z
N ARG A 1 9.75 -28.84 1.47
CA ARG A 1 8.45 -28.30 1.94
C ARG A 1 7.86 -29.33 2.90
N PRO A 2 7.31 -28.97 4.09
CA PRO A 2 6.77 -29.95 5.03
C PRO A 2 5.61 -30.75 4.43
N TRP A 3 5.41 -32.00 4.86
CA TRP A 3 4.44 -32.93 4.26
C TRP A 3 2.98 -32.49 4.35
N TRP A 4 2.64 -31.65 5.34
CA TRP A 4 1.29 -31.09 5.53
C TRP A 4 1.00 -29.86 4.66
N VAL A 5 2.02 -29.28 4.00
CA VAL A 5 1.84 -28.09 3.16
C VAL A 5 1.47 -28.54 1.75
N LYS A 6 0.16 -28.61 1.48
CA LYS A 6 -0.40 -28.94 0.16
C LYS A 6 -0.45 -27.70 -0.73
N TYR A 7 -0.29 -27.90 -2.05
CA TYR A 7 -0.64 -26.88 -3.03
C TYR A 7 -2.16 -26.71 -3.03
N ARG A 8 -2.63 -25.46 -3.09
CA ARG A 8 -4.05 -25.11 -3.26
C ARG A 8 -4.13 -24.14 -4.42
N GLU A 9 -5.21 -24.25 -5.18
CA GLU A 9 -5.52 -23.29 -6.24
C GLU A 9 -5.61 -21.87 -5.69
N ALA A 10 -5.30 -20.89 -6.54
CA ALA A 10 -5.59 -19.50 -6.24
C ALA A 10 -7.07 -19.33 -5.85
N ASP A 11 -7.36 -18.43 -4.92
CA ASP A 11 -8.71 -18.17 -4.41
C ASP A 11 -9.38 -19.32 -3.62
N ASN A 12 -8.64 -20.37 -3.31
CA ASN A 12 -9.08 -21.45 -2.42
C ASN A 12 -8.15 -21.55 -1.19
N PRO A 13 -8.18 -20.56 -0.26
CA PRO A 13 -7.35 -20.61 0.94
C PRO A 13 -7.81 -21.70 1.92
N THR A 14 -7.09 -21.86 3.04
CA THR A 14 -7.45 -22.82 4.09
C THR A 14 -8.70 -22.42 4.88
N THR A 15 -9.07 -21.15 4.84
CA THR A 15 -10.31 -20.64 5.43
C THR A 15 -11.36 -20.57 4.33
N GLU A 16 -12.56 -21.07 4.59
CA GLU A 16 -13.66 -21.02 3.63
C GLU A 16 -14.06 -19.56 3.33
N ILE A 17 -14.27 -19.26 2.05
CA ILE A 17 -14.75 -17.95 1.58
C ILE A 17 -16.06 -18.17 0.85
N ASP A 18 -17.13 -17.54 1.35
CA ASP A 18 -18.37 -17.44 0.60
C ASP A 18 -18.27 -16.32 -0.44
N TRP A 19 -17.86 -16.70 -1.65
CA TRP A 19 -17.71 -15.78 -2.77
C TRP A 19 -19.03 -15.12 -3.19
N SER A 20 -20.20 -15.66 -2.83
CA SER A 20 -21.49 -15.03 -3.15
C SER A 20 -21.73 -13.76 -2.32
N LEU A 21 -21.19 -13.71 -1.10
CA LEU A 21 -21.28 -12.55 -0.20
C LEU A 21 -20.16 -11.54 -0.42
N MET A 22 -19.07 -11.94 -1.10
CA MET A 22 -17.93 -11.07 -1.39
C MET A 22 -18.29 -10.02 -2.45
N ASN A 23 -18.07 -8.76 -2.09
CA ASN A 23 -18.25 -7.57 -2.91
C ASN A 23 -17.03 -6.65 -2.77
N ARG A 24 -16.79 -5.82 -3.78
CA ARG A 24 -15.74 -4.79 -3.72
C ARG A 24 -15.94 -3.90 -2.49
N TRP A 25 -14.84 -3.61 -1.80
CA TRP A 25 -14.85 -2.84 -0.56
C TRP A 25 -14.46 -1.37 -0.77
N ASP A 26 -15.07 -0.45 -0.03
CA ASP A 26 -14.65 0.96 0.01
C ASP A 26 -13.52 1.14 1.03
N ALA A 27 -12.28 1.34 0.56
CA ALA A 27 -11.12 1.44 1.46
C ALA A 27 -11.16 2.67 2.38
N ARG A 28 -12.03 3.66 2.13
CA ARG A 28 -12.27 4.81 3.03
C ARG A 28 -12.94 4.38 4.34
N GLN A 29 -13.60 3.22 4.36
CA GLN A 29 -14.29 2.66 5.53
C GLN A 29 -13.35 1.85 6.47
N THR A 30 -12.03 1.93 6.28
CA THR A 30 -11.07 1.22 7.15
C THR A 30 -11.13 1.72 8.60
N ALA A 31 -10.85 0.83 9.55
CA ALA A 31 -10.73 1.19 10.97
C ALA A 31 -9.58 2.16 11.28
N GLN A 32 -8.65 2.40 10.33
CA GLN A 32 -7.66 3.47 10.48
C GLN A 32 -8.30 4.87 10.40
N ALA A 33 -9.39 5.02 9.64
CA ALA A 33 -10.01 6.31 9.41
C ALA A 33 -10.68 6.85 10.69
N PRO A 34 -10.32 8.05 11.17
CA PRO A 34 -10.87 8.62 12.40
C PRO A 34 -12.39 8.75 12.39
N GLY A 35 -12.99 9.07 11.24
CA GLY A 35 -14.46 9.11 11.10
C GLY A 35 -15.13 7.75 11.27
N ILE A 36 -14.45 6.65 10.94
CA ILE A 36 -14.96 5.30 11.19
C ILE A 36 -14.82 4.93 12.67
N GLN A 37 -13.71 5.29 13.31
CA GLN A 37 -13.53 5.10 14.74
C GLN A 37 -14.57 5.89 15.55
N ALA A 38 -14.90 7.12 15.11
CA ALA A 38 -15.90 7.97 15.74
C ALA A 38 -17.31 7.37 15.73
N LYS A 39 -17.65 6.49 14.78
CA LYS A 39 -18.93 5.74 14.79
C LYS A 39 -19.08 4.84 16.01
N TYR A 40 -17.96 4.38 16.58
CA TYR A 40 -17.94 3.47 17.74
C TYR A 40 -17.58 4.17 19.05
N LEU A 41 -16.65 5.13 18.99
CA LEU A 41 -16.09 5.80 20.18
C LEU A 41 -16.69 7.20 20.43
N GLY A 42 -17.39 7.78 19.46
CA GLY A 42 -17.86 9.16 19.47
C GLY A 42 -16.83 10.16 18.92
N ALA A 43 -17.31 11.18 18.22
CA ALA A 43 -16.46 12.21 17.60
C ALA A 43 -15.61 12.98 18.62
N ASP A 44 -16.18 13.32 19.77
CA ASP A 44 -15.50 14.07 20.83
C ASP A 44 -14.32 13.29 21.43
N GLU A 45 -14.47 11.98 21.62
CA GLU A 45 -13.39 11.13 22.12
C GLU A 45 -12.23 11.06 21.12
N ILE A 46 -12.53 10.92 19.82
CA ILE A 46 -11.50 10.94 18.77
C ILE A 46 -10.79 12.29 18.74
N LYS A 47 -11.53 13.41 18.73
CA LYS A 47 -10.97 14.77 18.76
C LYS A 47 -10.08 14.97 20.00
N LYS A 48 -10.53 14.52 21.17
CA LYS A 48 -9.77 14.57 22.42
C LYS A 48 -8.46 13.79 22.35
N ARG A 49 -8.45 12.59 21.75
CA ARG A 49 -7.22 11.80 21.57
C ARG A 49 -6.19 12.54 20.71
N TYR A 50 -6.63 13.12 19.60
CA TYR A 50 -5.77 13.88 18.69
C TYR A 50 -5.23 15.16 19.32
N ALA A 51 -6.05 15.90 20.08
CA ALA A 51 -5.62 17.10 20.79
C ALA A 51 -4.52 16.81 21.84
N ASN A 52 -4.52 15.61 22.42
CA ASN A 52 -3.57 15.22 23.46
C ASN A 52 -2.27 14.57 22.95
N VAL A 53 -2.10 14.36 21.64
CA VAL A 53 -0.92 13.66 21.09
C VAL A 53 0.39 14.35 21.50
N LEU A 54 0.47 15.67 21.33
CA LEU A 54 1.68 16.43 21.67
C LEU A 54 1.92 16.46 23.19
N THR A 55 0.87 16.70 23.96
CA THR A 55 0.93 16.71 25.44
C THR A 55 1.42 15.38 25.99
N ASN A 56 0.89 14.26 25.48
CA ASN A 56 1.30 12.92 25.88
C ASN A 56 2.75 12.64 25.49
N LYS A 57 3.17 13.06 24.28
CA LYS A 57 4.56 12.96 23.85
C LYS A 57 5.51 13.71 24.78
N VAL A 58 5.23 14.98 25.08
CA VAL A 58 6.08 15.80 25.96
C VAL A 58 6.16 15.18 27.34
N LYS A 59 5.02 14.77 27.92
CA LYS A 59 4.97 14.10 29.23
C LYS A 59 5.80 12.83 29.26
N ALA A 60 5.71 11.99 28.23
CA ALA A 60 6.49 10.75 28.14
C ALA A 60 7.99 11.01 28.09
N ILE A 61 8.42 12.02 27.31
CA ILE A 61 9.82 12.43 27.20
C ILE A 61 10.34 12.99 28.53
N THR A 62 9.61 13.90 29.16
CA THR A 62 10.01 14.51 30.44
C THR A 62 10.15 13.48 31.56
N ASN A 63 9.34 12.42 31.52
CA ASN A 63 9.36 11.36 32.53
C ASN A 63 10.31 10.19 32.18
N ASP A 64 11.12 10.31 31.11
CA ASP A 64 11.99 9.24 30.61
C ASP A 64 11.26 7.89 30.48
N THR A 65 10.03 7.94 29.96
CA THR A 65 9.17 6.75 29.85
C THR A 65 9.85 5.73 28.93
N PRO A 66 10.07 4.47 29.37
CA PRO A 66 10.77 3.47 28.57
C PRO A 66 10.14 3.27 27.19
N GLY A 67 10.96 3.38 26.13
CA GLY A 67 10.51 3.28 24.74
C GLY A 67 9.84 4.54 24.19
N GLN A 68 9.72 5.60 24.98
CA GLN A 68 9.17 6.91 24.60
C GLN A 68 10.10 8.05 25.07
N THR A 69 11.39 7.77 25.23
CA THR A 69 12.40 8.78 25.55
C THR A 69 12.60 9.73 24.36
N LEU A 70 13.32 10.83 24.57
CA LEU A 70 13.69 11.73 23.48
C LEU A 70 14.40 11.01 22.32
N ARG A 71 15.27 10.04 22.63
CA ARG A 71 16.01 9.26 21.61
C ARG A 71 15.09 8.34 20.83
N ASP A 72 14.11 7.73 21.49
CA ASP A 72 13.15 6.83 20.83
C ASP A 72 12.24 7.63 19.87
N TYR A 73 11.76 8.80 20.30
CA TYR A 73 11.01 9.71 19.43
C TYR A 73 11.87 10.30 18.30
N ALA A 74 13.15 10.57 18.53
CA ALA A 74 14.05 11.03 17.48
C ALA A 74 14.21 9.96 16.39
N LEU A 75 14.39 8.70 16.79
CA LEU A 75 14.44 7.56 15.88
C LEU A 75 13.15 7.43 15.05
N SER A 76 11.98 7.48 15.70
CA SER A 76 10.70 7.33 15.00
C SER A 76 10.38 8.51 14.09
N SER A 77 10.78 9.72 14.48
CA SER A 77 10.65 10.92 13.64
C SER A 77 11.48 10.80 12.37
N GLY A 78 12.73 10.32 12.48
CA GLY A 78 13.58 10.05 11.31
C GLY A 78 13.03 8.93 10.43
N ALA A 79 12.52 7.85 11.03
CA ALA A 79 11.89 6.75 10.29
C ALA A 79 10.63 7.19 9.55
N GLY A 80 9.85 8.12 10.11
CA GLY A 80 8.59 8.62 9.58
C GLY A 80 8.71 9.76 8.56
N TYR A 81 9.91 10.31 8.35
CA TYR A 81 10.11 11.49 7.50
C TYR A 81 9.59 11.30 6.07
N PHE A 82 9.59 10.06 5.56
CA PHE A 82 9.09 9.73 4.22
C PHE A 82 7.65 10.21 3.98
N MET A 83 6.81 10.29 5.01
CA MET A 83 5.43 10.78 4.87
C MET A 83 5.34 12.26 4.47
N ASN A 84 6.43 13.02 4.59
CA ASN A 84 6.52 14.41 4.14
C ASN A 84 7.06 14.55 2.72
N LEU A 85 7.42 13.44 2.05
CA LEU A 85 7.92 13.46 0.69
C LEU A 85 6.75 13.48 -0.30
N PRO A 86 6.77 14.32 -1.35
CA PRO A 86 5.63 14.53 -2.22
C PRO A 86 5.25 13.33 -3.12
N TYR A 87 6.08 12.27 -3.18
CA TYR A 87 5.89 11.13 -4.09
C TYR A 87 6.40 9.81 -3.53
N VAL A 88 5.91 9.39 -2.36
CA VAL A 88 6.36 8.11 -1.77
C VAL A 88 5.97 6.94 -2.68
N THR A 89 4.70 6.90 -3.10
CA THR A 89 4.15 5.86 -3.97
C THR A 89 2.99 6.43 -4.77
N THR A 90 2.97 6.25 -6.09
CA THR A 90 1.90 6.75 -6.97
C THR A 90 1.28 5.62 -7.78
N PHE A 91 0.05 5.85 -8.27
CA PHE A 91 -0.65 4.85 -9.09
C PHE A 91 0.12 4.54 -10.37
N MET A 92 0.58 5.56 -11.07
CA MET A 92 1.24 5.43 -12.38
C MET A 92 2.77 5.33 -12.34
N GLY A 93 3.37 5.48 -11.16
CA GLY A 93 4.82 5.51 -10.95
C GLY A 93 5.48 6.84 -11.37
N PRO A 94 6.81 6.94 -11.26
CA PRO A 94 7.57 8.17 -11.59
C PRO A 94 7.56 8.56 -13.08
N GLN A 95 7.54 7.56 -13.97
CA GLN A 95 7.58 7.70 -15.43
C GLN A 95 8.77 8.50 -15.94
N LYS A 96 9.98 8.20 -15.46
CA LYS A 96 11.21 8.96 -15.76
C LYS A 96 12.21 8.21 -16.64
N VAL A 97 12.15 6.88 -16.70
CA VAL A 97 13.01 6.08 -17.57
C VAL A 97 12.46 6.02 -19.00
N ALA A 98 13.39 5.83 -19.94
CA ALA A 98 13.09 5.60 -21.34
C ALA A 98 12.25 4.32 -21.51
N THR A 99 11.29 4.38 -22.43
CA THR A 99 10.52 3.21 -22.87
C THR A 99 11.17 2.57 -24.10
N PRO A 100 10.89 1.30 -24.42
CA PRO A 100 11.35 0.68 -25.66
C PRO A 100 11.02 1.51 -26.90
N GLN A 101 9.81 2.08 -26.96
CA GLN A 101 9.37 2.94 -28.06
C GLN A 101 10.25 4.19 -28.19
N SER A 102 10.61 4.84 -27.09
CA SER A 102 11.49 6.03 -27.13
C SER A 102 12.93 5.70 -27.55
N LEU A 103 13.35 4.45 -27.37
CA LEU A 103 14.65 3.93 -27.77
C LEU A 103 14.61 3.26 -29.16
N SER A 104 13.45 3.23 -29.82
CA SER A 104 13.23 2.53 -31.10
C SER A 104 13.59 1.04 -31.04
N VAL A 105 13.40 0.39 -29.89
CA VAL A 105 13.57 -1.05 -29.72
C VAL A 105 12.23 -1.75 -29.43
N PRO A 106 12.08 -3.04 -29.77
CA PRO A 106 10.84 -3.77 -29.49
C PRO A 106 10.52 -3.86 -28.00
N VAL A 107 9.22 -3.92 -27.67
CA VAL A 107 8.73 -4.28 -26.32
C VAL A 107 9.23 -5.68 -25.97
N TRP A 108 9.65 -5.88 -24.71
CA TRP A 108 10.12 -7.19 -24.25
C TRP A 108 9.02 -8.25 -24.39
N GLN A 109 9.38 -9.44 -24.88
CA GLN A 109 8.49 -10.61 -24.95
C GLN A 109 9.19 -11.83 -24.34
N GLY A 110 8.49 -12.58 -23.50
CA GLY A 110 9.02 -13.75 -22.81
C GLY A 110 7.89 -14.62 -22.26
N THR A 111 8.21 -15.84 -21.82
CA THR A 111 7.19 -16.73 -21.24
C THR A 111 6.78 -16.27 -19.84
N PRO A 112 5.60 -16.66 -19.33
CA PRO A 112 5.21 -16.36 -17.94
C PRO A 112 6.25 -16.80 -16.90
N GLU A 113 6.91 -17.94 -17.12
CA GLU A 113 7.95 -18.48 -16.22
C GLU A 113 9.22 -17.63 -16.26
N GLU A 114 9.62 -17.15 -17.43
CA GLU A 114 10.77 -16.26 -17.58
C GLU A 114 10.48 -14.89 -16.95
N ASN A 115 9.32 -14.31 -17.29
CA ASN A 115 8.91 -13.00 -16.79
C ASN A 115 8.76 -13.00 -15.26
N SER A 116 8.17 -14.05 -14.67
CA SER A 116 8.03 -14.17 -13.22
C SER A 116 9.38 -14.34 -12.51
N ARG A 117 10.33 -15.11 -13.10
CA ARG A 117 11.70 -15.20 -12.58
C ARG A 117 12.44 -13.86 -12.65
N MET A 118 12.35 -13.18 -13.79
CA MET A 118 12.98 -11.87 -14.00
C MET A 118 12.43 -10.83 -13.02
N LEU A 119 11.10 -10.70 -12.96
CA LEU A 119 10.45 -9.74 -12.07
C LEU A 119 10.73 -10.06 -10.60
N ARG A 120 10.72 -11.34 -10.21
CA ARG A 120 11.12 -11.74 -8.85
C ARG A 120 12.55 -11.30 -8.55
N SER A 121 13.51 -11.56 -9.45
CA SER A 121 14.90 -11.15 -9.25
C SER A 121 15.06 -9.64 -9.13
N ALA A 122 14.35 -8.86 -9.96
CA ALA A 122 14.34 -7.40 -9.88
C ALA A 122 13.78 -6.90 -8.54
N VAL A 123 12.65 -7.45 -8.09
CA VAL A 123 12.03 -7.08 -6.80
C VAL A 123 12.95 -7.40 -5.62
N ILE A 124 13.61 -8.57 -5.61
CA ILE A 124 14.60 -8.91 -4.57
C ILE A 124 15.78 -7.94 -4.60
N PHE A 125 16.29 -7.63 -5.79
CA PHE A 125 17.39 -6.67 -5.97
C PHE A 125 17.05 -5.28 -5.42
N TYR A 126 15.81 -4.80 -5.63
CA TYR A 126 15.36 -3.52 -5.09
C TYR A 126 15.09 -3.52 -3.58
N GLY A 127 15.14 -4.67 -2.91
CA GLY A 127 14.98 -4.79 -1.45
C GLY A 127 13.68 -5.46 -0.99
N GLY A 128 12.90 -6.04 -1.91
CA GLY A 128 11.79 -6.92 -1.56
C GLY A 128 12.29 -8.25 -0.94
N GLY A 129 11.47 -8.87 -0.08
CA GLY A 129 11.81 -10.11 0.62
C GLY A 129 11.28 -11.36 -0.06
N GLN A 130 9.97 -11.51 -0.12
CA GLN A 130 9.28 -12.60 -0.82
C GLN A 130 8.40 -12.00 -1.91
N VAL A 131 8.17 -12.74 -2.98
CA VAL A 131 7.34 -12.31 -4.11
C VAL A 131 6.36 -13.43 -4.46
N GLY A 132 5.09 -13.07 -4.63
CA GLY A 132 4.03 -13.93 -5.14
C GLY A 132 3.34 -13.26 -6.32
N PHE A 133 2.77 -14.08 -7.20
CA PHE A 133 2.10 -13.62 -8.43
C PHE A 133 0.68 -14.17 -8.46
N GLY A 134 -0.22 -13.42 -9.08
CA GLY A 134 -1.62 -13.76 -9.28
C GLY A 134 -2.15 -13.20 -10.60
N VAL A 135 -3.29 -13.72 -11.02
CA VAL A 135 -4.01 -13.25 -12.20
C VAL A 135 -5.22 -12.46 -11.73
N ILE A 136 -5.41 -11.25 -12.25
CA ILE A 136 -6.63 -10.48 -12.00
C ILE A 136 -7.64 -10.89 -13.08
N ASP A 137 -8.43 -11.91 -12.78
CA ASP A 137 -9.56 -12.35 -13.61
C ASP A 137 -10.84 -11.55 -13.31
N GLN A 138 -11.94 -11.90 -13.98
CA GLN A 138 -13.22 -11.20 -13.79
C GLN A 138 -13.73 -11.27 -12.34
N LYS A 139 -13.57 -12.42 -11.67
CA LYS A 139 -13.98 -12.60 -10.27
C LYS A 139 -13.19 -11.67 -9.34
N ILE A 140 -11.88 -11.51 -9.56
CA ILE A 140 -11.05 -10.58 -8.78
C ILE A 140 -11.45 -9.12 -9.06
N LYS A 141 -11.68 -8.74 -10.33
CA LYS A 141 -12.18 -7.41 -10.71
C LYS A 141 -13.50 -7.08 -10.00
N ASP A 142 -14.42 -8.03 -9.96
CA ASP A 142 -15.77 -7.86 -9.41
C ASP A 142 -15.85 -7.92 -7.88
N LYS A 143 -14.82 -8.46 -7.20
CA LYS A 143 -14.92 -8.76 -5.76
C LYS A 143 -13.81 -8.19 -4.90
N LEU A 144 -12.57 -8.10 -5.40
CA LEU A 144 -11.41 -7.83 -4.53
C LEU A 144 -10.73 -6.47 -4.78
N VAL A 145 -10.99 -5.83 -5.93
CA VAL A 145 -10.48 -4.48 -6.19
C VAL A 145 -11.36 -3.46 -5.47
N PHE A 146 -10.75 -2.59 -4.65
CA PHE A 146 -11.51 -1.58 -3.89
C PHE A 146 -12.41 -0.73 -4.78
N THR A 147 -13.54 -0.23 -4.28
CA THR A 147 -14.36 0.75 -5.00
C THR A 147 -13.72 2.13 -4.99
N ASN A 148 -13.13 2.50 -3.85
CA ASN A 148 -12.48 3.78 -3.63
C ASN A 148 -11.15 3.58 -2.90
N HIS A 149 -10.18 4.38 -3.28
CA HIS A 149 -8.94 4.51 -2.55
C HIS A 149 -9.17 5.18 -1.20
N LYS A 150 -8.45 4.72 -0.17
CA LYS A 150 -8.55 5.26 1.19
C LYS A 150 -8.31 6.78 1.23
N GLY A 151 -7.29 7.23 0.50
CA GLY A 151 -6.95 8.64 0.36
C GLY A 151 -6.92 9.38 1.69
N ALA A 152 -7.49 10.59 1.72
CA ALA A 152 -7.51 11.44 2.89
C ALA A 152 -8.50 11.01 3.98
N ALA A 153 -9.27 9.92 3.80
CA ALA A 153 -10.20 9.42 4.82
C ALA A 153 -9.50 9.12 6.17
N ASN A 154 -8.19 8.91 6.14
CA ASN A 154 -7.36 8.71 7.33
C ASN A 154 -7.02 10.01 8.10
N SER A 155 -7.52 11.18 7.66
CA SER A 155 -7.31 12.46 8.32
C SER A 155 -8.40 12.74 9.35
N ILE A 156 -8.01 13.39 10.45
CA ILE A 156 -8.93 13.87 11.49
C ILE A 156 -9.99 14.85 10.94
N GLY A 157 -9.70 15.54 9.83
CA GLY A 157 -10.63 16.47 9.18
C GLY A 157 -11.92 15.80 8.66
N PHE A 158 -11.93 14.48 8.51
CA PHE A 158 -13.08 13.70 8.03
C PHE A 158 -13.77 12.91 9.14
N VAL A 159 -13.62 13.31 10.41
CA VAL A 159 -14.44 12.76 11.51
C VAL A 159 -15.91 13.09 11.30
N GLU A 160 -16.22 14.35 11.00
CA GLU A 160 -17.60 14.84 10.82
C GLU A 160 -17.97 15.04 9.34
N ASN A 161 -16.97 15.13 8.47
CA ASN A 161 -17.13 15.45 7.05
C ASN A 161 -16.90 14.23 6.14
N PHE A 162 -17.27 13.05 6.60
CA PHE A 162 -17.09 11.81 5.83
C PHE A 162 -18.18 11.67 4.75
N PRO A 163 -17.87 11.23 3.52
CA PRO A 163 -16.55 10.85 3.02
C PRO A 163 -15.71 12.04 2.54
N PRO A 164 -14.38 11.89 2.41
CA PRO A 164 -13.55 12.91 1.76
C PRO A 164 -14.01 13.18 0.32
N PRO A 165 -13.76 14.39 -0.22
CA PRO A 165 -14.04 14.73 -1.62
C PRO A 165 -13.46 13.68 -2.59
N PRO A 166 -14.11 13.41 -3.74
CA PRO A 166 -13.68 12.34 -4.66
C PRO A 166 -12.20 12.42 -5.09
N ALA A 167 -11.66 13.62 -5.28
CA ALA A 167 -10.24 13.81 -5.63
C ALA A 167 -9.27 13.30 -4.54
N LEU A 168 -9.71 13.27 -3.28
CA LEU A 168 -8.97 12.80 -2.12
C LEU A 168 -9.38 11.37 -1.69
N GLY A 169 -10.15 10.67 -2.51
CA GLY A 169 -10.68 9.32 -2.25
C GLY A 169 -11.08 8.64 -3.55
N LYS A 170 -10.17 8.69 -4.55
CA LYS A 170 -10.44 8.37 -5.95
C LYS A 170 -11.07 7.00 -6.13
N SER A 171 -12.03 6.90 -7.04
CA SER A 171 -12.70 5.62 -7.35
C SER A 171 -11.83 4.76 -8.26
N TYR A 172 -11.78 3.46 -8.03
CA TYR A 172 -11.18 2.52 -9.00
C TYR A 172 -12.23 2.10 -10.03
N LEU A 173 -11.92 2.30 -11.31
CA LEU A 173 -12.80 1.97 -12.43
C LEU A 173 -12.09 0.99 -13.38
N PHE A 174 -12.91 0.19 -14.06
CA PHE A 174 -12.49 -0.61 -15.20
C PHE A 174 -13.13 -0.02 -16.46
N GLU A 175 -12.30 0.50 -17.36
CA GLU A 175 -12.75 1.13 -18.61
C GLU A 175 -12.15 0.42 -19.82
N ASP A 176 -12.84 0.48 -20.97
CA ASP A 176 -12.34 -0.07 -22.23
C ASP A 176 -11.27 0.87 -22.82
N VAL A 177 -10.06 0.78 -22.27
CA VAL A 177 -8.91 1.61 -22.63
C VAL A 177 -7.68 0.73 -22.87
N GLU A 178 -6.82 1.15 -23.80
CA GLU A 178 -5.56 0.43 -24.08
C GLU A 178 -4.61 0.44 -22.88
N GLN A 179 -4.56 1.56 -22.15
CA GLN A 179 -3.75 1.75 -20.96
C GLN A 179 -4.57 2.47 -19.89
N GLY A 180 -4.48 1.99 -18.66
CA GLY A 180 -5.05 2.66 -17.49
C GLY A 180 -4.35 4.00 -17.20
N TYR A 181 -5.03 4.85 -16.44
CA TYR A 181 -4.58 6.20 -16.16
C TYR A 181 -5.10 6.69 -14.79
N GLU A 182 -4.48 7.76 -14.29
CA GLU A 182 -4.96 8.48 -13.12
C GLU A 182 -5.73 9.72 -13.56
N GLY A 183 -7.04 9.73 -13.30
CA GLY A 183 -7.90 10.90 -13.51
C GLY A 183 -7.94 11.83 -12.30
N ALA A 184 -8.71 12.91 -12.40
CA ALA A 184 -8.89 13.86 -11.30
C ALA A 184 -9.56 13.21 -10.07
N THR A 185 -10.50 12.29 -10.29
CA THR A 185 -11.30 11.62 -9.25
C THR A 185 -11.27 10.10 -9.35
N THR A 186 -10.47 9.54 -10.26
CA THR A 186 -10.48 8.11 -10.59
C THR A 186 -9.07 7.55 -10.75
N PHE A 187 -8.94 6.27 -10.43
CA PHE A 187 -7.86 5.40 -10.89
C PHE A 187 -8.46 4.41 -11.86
N VAL A 188 -8.03 4.45 -13.12
CA VAL A 188 -8.62 3.64 -14.18
C VAL A 188 -7.68 2.50 -14.53
N LEU A 189 -8.22 1.29 -14.54
CA LEU A 189 -7.59 0.07 -15.01
C LEU A 189 -8.27 -0.38 -16.31
N PRO A 190 -7.54 -1.00 -17.26
CA PRO A 190 -8.14 -1.49 -18.49
C PRO A 190 -9.04 -2.70 -18.22
N SER A 191 -10.27 -2.67 -18.72
CA SER A 191 -11.26 -3.75 -18.58
C SER A 191 -10.95 -4.92 -19.52
N ASN A 192 -10.46 -4.62 -20.73
CA ASN A 192 -10.29 -5.54 -21.85
C ASN A 192 -8.88 -6.17 -21.94
N LYS A 193 -7.94 -5.80 -21.06
CA LYS A 193 -6.60 -6.39 -20.98
C LYS A 193 -6.50 -7.42 -19.87
N GLN A 194 -5.69 -8.45 -20.09
CA GLN A 194 -5.29 -9.35 -19.01
C GLN A 194 -4.42 -8.58 -18.02
N LEU A 195 -4.88 -8.50 -16.78
CA LEU A 195 -4.15 -7.90 -15.68
C LEU A 195 -3.51 -9.00 -14.82
N TYR A 196 -2.33 -8.71 -14.32
CA TYR A 196 -1.62 -9.57 -13.37
C TYR A 196 -1.37 -8.77 -12.11
N GLU A 197 -1.42 -9.45 -10.98
CA GLU A 197 -0.97 -8.90 -9.71
C GLU A 197 0.31 -9.58 -9.27
N PHE A 198 1.11 -8.84 -8.51
CA PHE A 198 2.17 -9.43 -7.73
C PHE A 198 2.23 -8.73 -6.39
N CYS A 199 2.53 -9.50 -5.36
CA CYS A 199 2.67 -9.03 -4.00
C CYS A 199 4.09 -9.31 -3.55
N PHE A 200 4.66 -8.40 -2.76
CA PHE A 200 5.96 -8.61 -2.15
C PHE A 200 5.97 -8.20 -0.68
N THR A 201 6.88 -8.79 0.08
CA THR A 201 7.09 -8.44 1.49
C THR A 201 8.26 -7.48 1.64
N VAL A 202 8.16 -6.57 2.60
CA VAL A 202 9.29 -5.72 3.02
C VAL A 202 9.73 -6.18 4.41
N PRO A 203 10.97 -6.66 4.58
CA PRO A 203 11.47 -7.11 5.87
C PRO A 203 11.44 -5.99 6.91
N MET A 204 11.10 -6.36 8.14
CA MET A 204 11.04 -5.46 9.29
C MET A 204 11.92 -6.01 10.42
N SER A 205 12.53 -5.11 11.21
CA SER A 205 13.32 -5.51 12.38
C SER A 205 12.42 -6.22 13.40
N LYS A 206 12.66 -7.53 13.60
CA LYS A 206 11.90 -8.35 14.55
C LYS A 206 12.14 -7.92 15.99
N ASP A 207 13.37 -7.56 16.33
CA ASP A 207 13.75 -7.21 17.71
C ASP A 207 13.12 -5.88 18.11
N MET A 208 13.16 -4.88 17.22
CA MET A 208 12.49 -3.62 17.46
C MET A 208 10.97 -3.78 17.55
N PHE A 209 10.38 -4.59 16.67
CA PHE A 209 8.92 -4.78 16.66
C PHE A 209 8.38 -5.56 17.87
N ARG A 210 9.23 -6.28 18.60
CA ARG A 210 8.88 -7.00 19.83
C ARG A 210 9.07 -6.17 21.12
N THR A 211 9.41 -4.90 21.00
CA THR A 211 9.48 -3.99 22.15
C THR A 211 8.07 -3.69 22.70
N ALA A 212 7.99 -3.05 23.86
CA ALA A 212 6.73 -2.83 24.59
C ALA A 212 5.65 -2.12 23.77
N ASN A 213 4.38 -2.37 24.11
CA ASN A 213 3.24 -1.69 23.52
C ASN A 213 3.41 -0.15 23.63
N GLU A 214 3.07 0.57 22.56
CA GLU A 214 3.27 2.04 22.42
C GLU A 214 4.73 2.54 22.38
N SER A 215 5.73 1.64 22.29
CA SER A 215 7.13 2.02 22.11
C SER A 215 7.37 2.68 20.75
N GLN A 216 8.09 3.79 20.76
CA GLN A 216 8.59 4.46 19.56
C GLN A 216 9.65 3.62 18.83
N ILE A 217 10.27 2.63 19.48
CA ILE A 217 11.18 1.67 18.84
C ILE A 217 10.37 0.71 17.95
N MET A 218 9.29 0.12 18.47
CA MET A 218 8.34 -0.67 17.70
C MET A 218 7.76 0.16 16.54
N TYR A 219 7.33 1.39 16.82
CA TYR A 219 6.77 2.30 15.82
C TYR A 219 7.79 2.63 14.71
N SER A 220 9.07 2.81 15.05
CA SER A 220 10.14 3.03 14.07
C SER A 220 10.33 1.85 13.13
N ALA A 221 10.27 0.61 13.64
CA ALA A 221 10.31 -0.59 12.81
C ALA A 221 9.11 -0.64 11.86
N ASN A 222 7.92 -0.28 12.37
CA ASN A 222 6.70 -0.21 11.59
C ASN A 222 6.77 0.84 10.47
N LEU A 223 7.33 2.03 10.72
CA LEU A 223 7.48 3.09 9.71
C LEU A 223 8.55 2.76 8.67
N SER A 224 9.64 2.12 9.10
CA SER A 224 10.78 1.83 8.21
C SER A 224 10.39 1.01 7.00
N ARG A 225 9.45 0.06 7.13
CA ARG A 225 8.97 -0.73 5.97
C ARG A 225 8.23 0.13 4.93
N TYR A 226 7.49 1.16 5.33
CA TYR A 226 6.80 2.04 4.39
C TYR A 226 7.77 2.97 3.66
N ARG A 227 8.78 3.46 4.38
CA ARG A 227 9.90 4.22 3.78
C ARG A 227 10.62 3.39 2.71
N LEU A 228 10.90 2.12 2.99
CA LEU A 228 11.55 1.22 2.02
C LEU A 228 10.61 0.86 0.86
N PHE A 229 9.34 0.55 1.17
CA PHE A 229 8.31 0.25 0.19
C PHE A 229 8.19 1.32 -0.90
N GLY A 230 8.25 2.61 -0.53
CA GLY A 230 8.20 3.70 -1.50
C GLY A 230 9.27 3.62 -2.59
N ASN A 231 10.51 3.38 -2.19
CA ASN A 231 11.61 3.21 -3.15
C ASN A 231 11.44 1.94 -3.98
N ILE A 232 11.09 0.82 -3.33
CA ILE A 232 10.92 -0.47 -4.00
C ILE A 232 9.84 -0.37 -5.09
N GLN A 233 8.66 0.18 -4.77
CA GLN A 233 7.56 0.31 -5.73
C GLN A 233 7.98 1.18 -6.93
N ASN A 234 8.60 2.34 -6.68
CA ASN A 234 9.05 3.23 -7.74
C ASN A 234 10.05 2.55 -8.67
N CYS A 235 11.03 1.81 -8.14
CA CYS A 235 11.98 1.04 -8.95
C CYS A 235 11.30 -0.04 -9.78
N ILE A 236 10.33 -0.77 -9.23
CA ILE A 236 9.58 -1.80 -9.96
C ILE A 236 8.75 -1.19 -11.09
N GLN A 237 8.08 -0.07 -10.83
CA GLN A 237 7.28 0.62 -11.84
C GLN A 237 8.15 1.08 -13.02
N GLU A 238 9.33 1.65 -12.74
CA GLU A 238 10.27 2.06 -13.78
C GLU A 238 10.89 0.85 -14.52
N PHE A 239 11.21 -0.23 -13.81
CA PHE A 239 11.69 -1.47 -14.43
C PHE A 239 10.69 -2.02 -15.44
N ILE A 240 9.42 -2.20 -15.03
CA ILE A 240 8.36 -2.70 -15.91
C ILE A 240 8.10 -1.73 -17.07
N ARG A 241 8.15 -0.43 -16.81
CA ARG A 241 8.04 0.62 -17.85
C ARG A 241 9.14 0.50 -18.90
N SER A 242 10.39 0.27 -18.48
CA SER A 242 11.53 0.12 -19.38
C SER A 242 11.45 -1.13 -20.27
N LEU A 243 10.65 -2.12 -19.87
CA LEU A 243 10.34 -3.31 -20.66
C LEU A 243 9.16 -3.08 -21.64
N GLY A 244 8.47 -1.94 -21.53
CA GLY A 244 7.35 -1.56 -22.40
C GLY A 244 5.97 -1.88 -21.86
N TYR A 245 5.84 -2.12 -20.55
CA TYR A 245 4.57 -2.45 -19.89
C TYR A 245 4.18 -1.38 -18.86
N THR A 246 2.90 -1.36 -18.48
CA THR A 246 2.40 -0.46 -17.42
C THR A 246 2.33 -1.22 -16.09
N CYS A 247 2.87 -0.62 -15.02
CA CYS A 247 2.74 -1.12 -13.66
C CYS A 247 1.94 -0.15 -12.80
N TYR A 248 0.80 -0.60 -12.31
CA TYR A 248 -0.02 0.17 -11.37
C TYR A 248 0.44 -0.10 -9.94
N GLY A 249 0.57 0.94 -9.12
CA GLY A 249 1.07 0.86 -7.76
C GLY A 249 0.03 1.24 -6.70
N TYR A 250 0.38 1.01 -5.43
CA TYR A 250 -0.32 1.65 -4.32
C TYR A 250 -0.11 3.16 -4.43
N ALA A 251 -1.17 3.95 -4.34
CA ALA A 251 -1.06 5.40 -4.30
C ALA A 251 -1.06 5.85 -2.84
N SER A 252 -0.02 6.54 -2.38
CA SER A 252 -0.14 7.25 -1.12
C SER A 252 -1.12 8.42 -1.32
N PRO A 253 -1.97 8.74 -0.33
CA PRO A 253 -2.65 10.02 -0.29
C PRO A 253 -1.67 11.19 -0.32
#